data_AF-A0A1Y3WDU7-F1
#
_entry.id   AF-A0A1Y3WDU7-F1
#
_cell.length_a   1.000
_cell.length_b   1.000
_cell.length_c   1.000
_cell.angle_alpha   90.00
_cell.angle_beta   90.00
_cell.angle_gamma   90.00
#
_symmetry.space_group_name_H-M   'P 1'
#
loop_
_entity.id
_entity.type
_entity.pdbx_description
1 polymer ?
#
loop_
_entity_poly.entity_id
_entity_poly.type
_entity_poly.pdbx_seq_one_letter_code
_entity_poly.pdbx_strand_id
1 'polypeptide(L)'
;MQEKYWKYMVQIKAWIFYLDVYTEDSYRWDRIINIVVAIASSTSIAAWAIWQKYSFVWSIIIAISQVLTTIKGFLPYSKRLKMLVPFMEDLKFLYNKIEYNWFKVASGDLSENEINELLYSFKDEFANIENKNLKEETLLEKDNFREIADRKNDAYFANNF
;
A
#
# COMPACT_ATOMS: atom_id res chain seq x y z
N MET A 1 13.72 -26.60 -12.21
CA MET A 1 13.90 -25.32 -11.47
C MET A 1 13.04 -24.15 -11.95
N GLN A 2 12.74 -24.05 -13.26
CA GLN A 2 11.95 -22.95 -13.85
C GLN A 2 10.58 -22.70 -13.17
N GLU A 3 9.84 -23.76 -12.82
CA GLU A 3 8.54 -23.62 -12.13
C GLU A 3 8.65 -22.91 -10.78
N LYS A 4 9.72 -23.16 -10.01
CA LYS A 4 9.95 -22.48 -8.72
C LYS A 4 10.19 -20.99 -8.93
N TYR A 5 10.94 -20.63 -9.97
CA TYR A 5 11.16 -19.25 -10.36
C TYR A 5 9.85 -18.56 -10.75
N TRP A 6 9.04 -19.22 -11.60
CA TRP A 6 7.74 -18.74 -12.01
C TRP A 6 6.82 -18.47 -10.82
N LYS A 7 6.68 -19.45 -9.92
CA LYS A 7 5.85 -19.30 -8.71
C LYS A 7 6.31 -18.13 -7.84
N TYR A 8 7.61 -17.91 -7.73
CA TYR A 8 8.15 -16.78 -6.98
C TYR A 8 7.86 -15.44 -7.65
N MET A 9 8.00 -15.36 -8.98
CA MET A 9 7.63 -14.16 -9.76
C MET A 9 6.15 -13.80 -9.57
N VAL A 10 5.26 -14.80 -9.66
CA VAL A 10 3.82 -14.65 -9.40
C VAL A 10 3.56 -14.17 -7.97
N GLN A 11 4.27 -14.74 -6.99
CA GLN A 11 4.15 -14.35 -5.58
C GLN A 11 4.55 -12.88 -5.36
N ILE A 12 5.67 -12.42 -5.92
CA ILE A 12 6.10 -11.01 -5.78
C ILE A 12 5.09 -10.06 -6.41
N LYS A 13 4.51 -10.42 -7.56
CA LYS A 13 3.48 -9.61 -8.20
C LYS A 13 2.19 -9.52 -7.36
N ALA A 14 1.76 -10.63 -6.77
CA ALA A 14 0.63 -10.66 -5.85
C ALA A 14 0.88 -9.75 -4.63
N TRP A 15 2.09 -9.76 -4.06
CA TRP A 15 2.48 -8.84 -2.99
C TRP A 15 2.40 -7.37 -3.39
N ILE A 16 2.85 -7.03 -4.60
CA ILE A 16 2.73 -5.65 -5.13
C ILE A 16 1.26 -5.24 -5.20
N PHE A 17 0.38 -6.10 -5.73
CA PHE A 17 -1.05 -5.79 -5.79
C PHE A 17 -1.70 -5.71 -4.42
N TYR A 18 -1.28 -6.53 -3.46
CA TYR A 18 -1.75 -6.45 -2.08
C TYR A 18 -1.40 -5.10 -1.45
N LEU A 19 -0.15 -4.66 -1.60
CA LEU A 19 0.30 -3.35 -1.10
C LEU A 19 -0.39 -2.19 -1.82
N ASP A 20 -0.68 -2.32 -3.12
CA ASP A 20 -1.42 -1.35 -3.91
C ASP A 20 -2.83 -1.13 -3.36
N VAL A 21 -3.59 -2.22 -3.17
CA VAL A 21 -4.94 -2.16 -2.56
C VAL A 21 -4.88 -1.57 -1.15
N TYR A 22 -3.88 -1.95 -0.36
CA TYR A 22 -3.69 -1.42 0.99
C TYR A 22 -3.38 0.09 0.99
N THR A 23 -2.58 0.53 0.01
CA THR A 23 -2.21 1.93 -0.20
C THR A 23 -3.43 2.75 -0.63
N GLU A 24 -4.23 2.25 -1.58
CA GLU A 24 -5.48 2.89 -2.03
C GLU A 24 -6.47 3.11 -0.88
N ASP A 25 -6.70 2.09 -0.03
CA ASP A 25 -7.55 2.21 1.17
C ASP A 25 -7.01 3.28 2.13
N SER A 26 -5.71 3.26 2.39
CA SER A 26 -5.06 4.22 3.28
C SER A 26 -5.17 5.65 2.76
N TYR A 27 -4.99 5.87 1.45
CA TYR A 27 -5.18 7.18 0.80
C TYR A 27 -6.63 7.67 0.91
N ARG A 28 -7.60 6.78 0.71
CA ARG A 28 -9.02 7.13 0.80
C ARG A 28 -9.37 7.68 2.18
N TRP A 29 -8.94 6.99 3.24
CA TRP A 29 -9.18 7.43 4.61
C TRP A 29 -8.44 8.71 4.96
N ASP A 30 -7.16 8.82 4.61
CA ASP A 30 -6.37 10.03 4.84
C ASP A 30 -7.02 11.27 4.19
N ARG A 31 -7.47 11.13 2.93
CA ARG A 31 -8.16 12.19 2.21
C ARG A 31 -9.48 12.60 2.88
N ILE A 32 -10.32 11.64 3.28
CA ILE A 32 -11.59 11.92 3.96
C ILE A 32 -11.35 12.71 5.25
N ILE A 33 -10.40 12.27 6.08
CA ILE A 33 -10.05 12.93 7.34
C ILE A 33 -9.58 14.37 7.07
N ASN A 34 -8.70 14.55 6.08
CA ASN A 34 -8.18 15.87 5.71
C ASN A 34 -9.28 16.82 5.24
N ILE A 35 -10.22 16.33 4.43
CA ILE A 35 -11.36 17.14 3.96
C ILE A 35 -12.25 17.55 5.14
N VAL A 36 -12.60 16.62 6.04
CA VAL A 36 -13.44 16.92 7.21
C VAL A 36 -12.78 17.97 8.10
N VAL A 37 -11.48 17.84 8.39
CA VAL A 37 -10.72 18.82 9.17
C VAL A 37 -10.68 20.19 8.48
N ALA A 38 -10.51 20.24 7.16
CA ALA A 38 -10.48 21.49 6.41
C ALA A 38 -11.85 22.22 6.40
N ILE A 39 -12.95 21.47 6.21
CA ILE A 39 -14.30 22.00 6.30
C ILE A 39 -14.52 22.59 7.70
N ALA A 40 -14.22 21.81 8.74
CA ALA A 40 -14.45 22.23 10.11
C ALA A 40 -13.60 23.47 10.51
N SER A 41 -12.37 23.56 9.99
CA SER A 41 -11.49 24.73 10.19
C SER A 41 -11.99 25.98 9.46
N SER A 42 -12.60 25.84 8.28
CA SER A 42 -13.07 26.97 7.45
C SER A 42 -14.42 27.55 7.90
N THR A 43 -15.22 26.79 8.67
CA THR A 43 -16.49 27.25 9.22
C THR A 43 -16.40 28.34 10.29
N SER A 44 -15.20 28.73 10.73
CA SER A 44 -14.99 29.78 11.73
C SER A 44 -15.20 31.22 11.22
N ILE A 45 -15.36 31.45 9.91
CA ILE A 45 -15.28 32.80 9.32
C ILE A 45 -16.63 33.31 8.77
N ALA A 46 -17.61 32.45 8.54
CA ALA A 46 -18.91 32.86 8.00
C ALA A 46 -19.97 33.01 9.11
N ALA A 47 -20.37 34.26 9.33
CA ALA A 47 -21.65 34.68 9.91
C ALA A 47 -21.82 34.73 11.44
N TRP A 48 -21.44 35.87 12.00
CA TRP A 48 -21.85 36.34 13.34
C TRP A 48 -23.38 36.30 13.56
N ALA A 49 -24.17 36.57 12.51
CA ALA A 49 -25.64 36.55 12.57
C ALA A 49 -26.24 35.12 12.54
N ILE A 50 -25.58 34.16 11.90
CA ILE A 50 -26.05 32.75 11.84
C ILE A 50 -25.63 32.01 13.13
N TRP A 51 -24.48 32.38 13.69
CA TRP A 51 -23.98 31.85 14.96
C TRP A 51 -24.98 32.02 16.11
N GLN A 52 -25.62 33.18 16.23
CA GLN A 52 -26.60 33.43 17.30
C GLN A 52 -27.84 32.53 17.17
N LYS A 53 -28.29 32.22 15.95
CA LYS A 53 -29.51 31.41 15.71
C LYS A 53 -29.28 29.90 15.86
N TYR A 54 -28.05 29.42 15.64
CA TYR A 54 -27.69 28.00 15.69
C TYR A 54 -26.46 27.70 16.55
N SER A 55 -26.23 28.49 17.61
CA SER A 55 -25.01 28.44 18.45
C SER A 55 -24.69 27.05 18.99
N PHE A 56 -25.71 26.27 19.35
CA PHE A 56 -25.55 24.89 19.82
C PHE A 56 -24.98 23.95 18.74
N VAL A 57 -25.51 24.02 17.52
CA VAL A 57 -25.06 23.19 16.38
C VAL A 57 -23.62 23.53 16.01
N TRP A 58 -23.27 24.83 16.00
CA TRP A 58 -21.91 25.29 15.74
C TRP A 58 -20.93 24.85 16.83
N SER A 59 -21.32 24.91 18.09
CA SER A 59 -20.50 24.43 19.22
C SER A 59 -20.20 22.93 19.10
N ILE A 60 -21.17 22.12 18.66
CA ILE A 60 -20.96 20.68 18.40
C ILE A 60 -19.96 20.48 17.25
N ILE A 61 -20.12 21.20 16.13
CA ILE A 61 -19.21 21.10 14.98
C ILE A 61 -17.77 21.46 15.40
N ILE A 62 -17.60 22.53 16.17
CA ILE A 62 -16.29 22.95 16.69
C ILE A 62 -15.73 21.88 17.63
N ALA A 63 -16.51 21.35 18.56
CA ALA A 63 -16.07 20.30 19.47
C ALA A 63 -15.61 19.04 18.72
N ILE A 64 -16.39 18.59 17.73
CA ILE A 64 -16.01 17.46 16.86
C ILE A 64 -14.73 17.78 16.08
N SER A 65 -14.58 18.99 15.56
CA SER A 65 -13.38 19.43 14.84
C SER A 65 -12.13 19.33 15.70
N GLN A 66 -12.20 19.80 16.95
CA GLN A 66 -11.07 19.76 17.87
C GLN A 66 -10.69 18.31 18.19
N VAL A 67 -11.67 17.47 18.48
CA VAL A 67 -11.46 16.02 18.71
C VAL A 67 -10.81 15.36 17.49
N LEU A 68 -11.32 15.61 16.27
CA LEU A 68 -10.74 15.05 15.05
C LEU A 68 -9.32 15.54 14.79
N THR A 69 -9.04 16.81 15.07
CA THR A 69 -7.69 17.39 14.89
C THR A 69 -6.69 16.74 15.85
N THR A 70 -7.09 16.48 17.10
CA THR A 70 -6.27 15.76 18.08
C THR A 70 -6.10 14.29 17.71
N ILE A 71 -7.17 13.60 17.30
CA ILE A 71 -7.13 12.16 16.98
C ILE A 71 -6.37 11.88 15.68
N LYS A 72 -6.38 12.81 14.71
CA LYS A 72 -5.70 12.65 13.42
C LYS A 72 -4.24 12.24 13.56
N GLY A 73 -3.52 12.77 14.56
CA GLY A 73 -2.12 12.39 14.83
C GLY A 73 -1.93 10.93 15.27
N PHE A 74 -2.98 10.30 15.81
CA PHE A 74 -2.99 8.90 16.22
C PHE A 74 -3.53 7.95 15.14
N LEU A 75 -4.12 8.49 14.06
CA LEU A 75 -4.63 7.66 12.98
C LEU A 75 -3.48 7.12 12.12
N PRO A 76 -3.47 5.81 11.84
CA PRO A 76 -2.30 5.18 11.24
C PRO A 76 -2.17 5.43 9.74
N TYR A 77 -3.15 6.06 9.07
CA TYR A 77 -3.22 6.13 7.61
C TYR A 77 -2.05 6.88 6.97
N SER A 78 -1.76 8.10 7.42
CA SER A 78 -0.62 8.88 6.89
C SER A 78 0.73 8.20 7.18
N LYS A 79 0.87 7.60 8.37
CA LYS A 79 2.08 6.85 8.76
C LYS A 79 2.26 5.59 7.91
N ARG A 80 1.19 4.84 7.69
CA ARG A 80 1.15 3.65 6.82
C ARG A 80 1.52 4.01 5.39
N LEU A 81 1.00 5.10 4.83
CA LEU A 81 1.35 5.53 3.47
C LEU A 81 2.85 5.81 3.30
N LYS A 82 3.49 6.44 4.30
CA LYS A 82 4.95 6.69 4.29
C LYS A 82 5.79 5.40 4.27
N MET A 83 5.21 4.27 4.65
CA MET A 83 5.85 2.96 4.65
C MET A 83 5.47 2.15 3.41
N LEU A 84 4.18 2.08 3.09
CA LEU A 84 3.64 1.23 2.03
C LEU A 84 4.07 1.68 0.64
N VAL A 85 4.11 2.99 0.40
CA VAL A 85 4.51 3.55 -0.91
C VAL A 85 5.94 3.16 -1.27
N PRO A 86 6.97 3.47 -0.45
CA PRO A 86 8.34 3.07 -0.77
C PRO A 86 8.51 1.54 -0.80
N PHE A 87 7.80 0.79 0.06
CA PHE A 87 7.84 -0.66 0.01
C PHE A 87 7.33 -1.22 -1.33
N MET A 88 6.19 -0.74 -1.79
CA MET A 88 5.61 -1.12 -3.07
C MET A 88 6.51 -0.73 -4.25
N GLU A 89 7.12 0.46 -4.21
CA GLU A 89 8.04 0.92 -5.24
C GLU A 89 9.31 0.06 -5.33
N ASP A 90 9.93 -0.25 -4.18
CA ASP A 90 11.08 -1.15 -4.10
C ASP A 90 10.73 -2.55 -4.66
N LEU A 91 9.55 -3.08 -4.32
CA LEU A 91 9.10 -4.37 -4.85
C LEU A 91 8.82 -4.34 -6.35
N LYS A 92 8.26 -3.25 -6.90
CA LYS A 92 8.09 -3.08 -8.35
C LYS A 92 9.44 -3.14 -9.07
N PHE A 93 10.48 -2.53 -8.49
CA PHE A 93 11.83 -2.61 -9.04
C PHE A 93 12.40 -4.04 -9.00
N LEU A 94 12.24 -4.74 -7.88
CA LEU A 94 12.60 -6.16 -7.78
C LEU A 94 11.85 -7.02 -8.80
N TYR A 95 10.53 -6.83 -8.94
CA TYR A 95 9.72 -7.56 -9.91
C TYR A 95 10.21 -7.35 -11.34
N ASN A 96 10.54 -6.11 -11.73
CA ASN A 96 11.08 -5.83 -13.07
C ASN A 96 12.38 -6.60 -13.35
N LYS A 97 13.26 -6.76 -12.34
CA LYS A 97 14.46 -7.59 -12.47
C LYS A 97 14.12 -9.07 -12.64
N ILE A 98 13.15 -9.57 -11.87
CA ILE A 98 12.70 -10.97 -11.94
C ILE A 98 12.08 -11.24 -13.33
N GLU A 99 11.19 -10.36 -13.79
CA GLU A 99 10.53 -10.48 -15.09
C GLU A 99 11.54 -10.38 -16.25
N TYR A 100 12.52 -9.47 -16.16
CA TYR A 100 13.60 -9.37 -17.15
C TYR A 100 14.40 -10.67 -17.27
N ASN A 101 14.72 -11.33 -16.15
CA ASN A 101 15.47 -12.58 -16.17
C ASN A 101 14.61 -13.80 -16.52
N TRP A 102 13.28 -13.69 -16.47
CA TRP A 102 12.38 -14.79 -16.81
C TRP A 102 12.63 -15.33 -18.23
N PHE A 103 12.91 -14.47 -19.20
CA PHE A 103 13.20 -14.90 -20.57
C PHE A 103 14.36 -15.90 -20.63
N LYS A 104 15.48 -15.63 -19.95
CA LYS A 104 16.66 -16.52 -19.89
C LYS A 104 16.37 -17.82 -19.15
N VAL A 105 15.52 -17.75 -18.12
CA VAL A 105 15.07 -18.92 -17.38
C VAL A 105 14.18 -19.80 -18.27
N ALA A 106 13.26 -19.21 -19.01
CA ALA A 106 12.28 -19.89 -19.86
C ALA A 106 12.89 -20.46 -21.15
N SER A 107 13.86 -19.79 -21.76
CA SER A 107 14.61 -20.27 -22.93
C SER A 107 15.51 -21.47 -22.62
N GLY A 108 15.80 -21.72 -21.33
CA GLY A 108 16.75 -22.74 -20.91
C GLY A 108 18.21 -22.32 -21.04
N ASP A 109 18.48 -21.01 -21.21
CA ASP A 109 19.84 -20.46 -21.27
C ASP A 109 20.58 -20.58 -19.92
N LEU A 110 19.85 -20.79 -18.82
CA LEU A 110 20.37 -20.96 -17.48
C LEU A 110 20.22 -22.41 -17.00
N SER A 111 21.30 -22.94 -16.42
CA SER A 111 21.29 -24.21 -15.71
C SER A 111 20.44 -24.14 -14.43
N GLU A 112 20.06 -25.30 -13.90
CA GLU A 112 19.28 -25.36 -12.66
C GLU A 112 19.98 -24.70 -11.47
N ASN A 113 21.31 -24.80 -11.40
CA ASN A 113 22.12 -24.18 -10.35
C ASN A 113 22.10 -22.65 -10.47
N GLU A 114 22.27 -22.11 -11.68
CA GLU A 114 22.21 -20.66 -11.93
C GLU A 114 20.83 -20.09 -11.62
N ILE A 115 19.75 -20.82 -11.98
CA ILE A 115 18.38 -20.43 -11.63
C ILE A 115 18.21 -20.40 -10.10
N ASN A 116 18.79 -21.37 -9.39
CA ASN A 116 18.70 -21.44 -7.94
C ASN A 116 19.44 -20.27 -7.29
N GLU A 117 20.68 -19.98 -7.70
CA GLU A 117 21.46 -18.83 -7.20
C GLU A 117 20.73 -17.51 -7.46
N LEU A 118 20.17 -17.34 -8.66
CA LEU A 118 19.39 -16.16 -9.00
C LEU A 118 18.15 -16.03 -8.11
N LEU A 119 17.41 -17.12 -7.90
CA LEU A 119 16.26 -17.14 -7.01
C LEU A 119 16.63 -16.78 -5.56
N TYR A 120 17.75 -17.30 -5.06
CA TYR A 120 18.26 -16.95 -3.74
C TYR A 120 18.63 -15.47 -3.64
N SER A 121 19.26 -14.91 -4.67
CA SER A 121 19.59 -13.48 -4.70
C SER A 121 18.33 -12.59 -4.63
N PHE A 122 17.26 -12.96 -5.33
CA PHE A 122 15.99 -12.23 -5.27
C PHE A 122 15.24 -12.40 -3.95
N LYS A 123 15.40 -13.54 -3.26
CA LYS A 123 14.86 -13.73 -1.92
C LYS A 123 15.59 -12.89 -0.88
N ASP A 124 16.91 -12.80 -1.00
CA ASP A 124 17.72 -11.93 -0.16
C ASP A 124 17.36 -10.45 -0.40
N GLU A 125 17.24 -10.04 -1.66
CA GLU A 125 16.80 -8.68 -2.01
C GLU A 125 15.39 -8.38 -1.46
N PHE A 126 14.45 -9.34 -1.56
CA PHE A 126 13.12 -9.20 -0.96
C PHE A 126 13.21 -9.01 0.56
N ALA A 127 13.94 -9.86 1.27
CA ALA A 127 14.10 -9.75 2.73
C ALA A 127 14.74 -8.42 3.14
N ASN A 128 15.70 -7.93 2.36
CA ASN A 128 16.32 -6.62 2.58
C ASN A 128 15.31 -5.47 2.38
N ILE A 129 14.48 -5.53 1.33
CA ILE A 129 13.40 -4.56 1.09
C ILE A 129 12.36 -4.61 2.22
N GLU A 130 11.97 -5.81 2.65
CA GLU A 130 11.02 -6.03 3.73
C GLU A 130 11.53 -5.41 5.04
N ASN A 131 12.76 -5.76 5.45
CA ASN A 131 13.39 -5.23 6.66
C ASN A 131 13.57 -3.71 6.63
N LYS A 132 13.95 -3.15 5.48
CA LYS A 132 14.13 -1.70 5.28
C LYS A 132 12.82 -0.95 5.51
N ASN A 133 11.72 -1.48 4.99
CA ASN A 133 10.45 -0.77 4.94
C ASN A 133 9.52 -1.08 6.12
N LEU A 134 9.36 -2.35 6.53
CA LEU A 134 8.38 -2.76 7.55
C LEU A 134 8.85 -2.55 9.00
N LYS A 135 10.16 -2.59 9.28
CA LYS A 135 10.72 -2.48 10.64
C LYS A 135 9.95 -3.33 11.67
N GLU A 136 9.46 -2.72 12.76
CA GLU A 136 8.68 -3.35 13.85
C GLU A 136 7.16 -3.32 13.62
N GLU A 137 6.67 -2.66 12.55
CA GLU A 137 5.23 -2.57 12.29
C GLU A 137 4.79 -3.74 11.41
N THR A 138 4.08 -4.70 12.02
CA THR A 138 3.39 -5.75 11.28
C THR A 138 2.18 -5.17 10.55
N LEU A 139 2.12 -5.36 9.23
CA LEU A 139 0.89 -5.12 8.49
C LEU A 139 -0.15 -6.14 8.93
N LEU A 140 -1.32 -5.66 9.38
CA LEU A 140 -2.44 -6.53 9.68
C LEU A 140 -2.93 -7.16 8.38
N GLU A 141 -2.99 -8.49 8.34
CA GLU A 141 -3.50 -9.22 7.20
C GLU A 141 -4.99 -8.90 7.01
N LYS A 142 -5.38 -8.63 5.76
CA LYS A 142 -6.77 -8.38 5.37
C LYS A 142 -7.15 -9.31 4.23
N ASP A 143 -7.98 -10.31 4.52
CA ASP A 143 -8.42 -11.32 3.55
C ASP A 143 -9.06 -10.71 2.30
N ASN A 144 -9.94 -9.72 2.49
CA ASN A 144 -10.57 -9.01 1.37
C ASN A 144 -9.55 -8.35 0.43
N PHE A 145 -8.42 -7.87 0.96
CA PHE A 145 -7.40 -7.20 0.13
C PHE A 145 -6.60 -8.24 -0.64
N ARG A 146 -6.34 -9.39 -0.01
CA ARG A 146 -5.70 -10.54 -0.65
C ARG A 146 -6.54 -11.06 -1.81
N GLU A 147 -7.85 -11.24 -1.64
CA GLU A 147 -8.74 -11.67 -2.72
C GLU A 147 -8.79 -10.68 -3.91
N ILE A 148 -8.70 -9.38 -3.64
CA ILE A 148 -8.62 -8.37 -4.71
C ILE A 148 -7.25 -8.46 -5.42
N ALA A 149 -6.18 -8.61 -4.64
CA ALA A 149 -4.82 -8.73 -5.17
C ALA A 149 -4.65 -9.98 -6.04
N ASP A 150 -5.16 -11.12 -5.59
CA ASP A 150 -5.11 -12.38 -6.33
C ASP A 150 -5.87 -12.27 -7.66
N ARG A 151 -7.06 -11.66 -7.68
CA ARG A 151 -7.79 -11.40 -8.94
C ARG A 151 -7.04 -10.46 -9.88
N LYS A 152 -6.43 -9.38 -9.37
CA LYS A 152 -5.58 -8.49 -10.16
C LYS A 152 -4.37 -9.25 -10.72
N ASN A 153 -3.80 -10.15 -9.93
CA ASN A 153 -2.65 -10.97 -10.29
C ASN A 153 -2.97 -11.98 -11.40
N ASP A 154 -4.05 -12.73 -11.25
CA ASP A 154 -4.52 -13.68 -12.25
C ASP A 154 -4.79 -12.99 -13.59
N ALA A 155 -5.46 -11.83 -13.55
CA ALA A 155 -5.70 -11.02 -14.74
C ALA A 155 -4.39 -10.49 -15.35
N TYR A 156 -3.39 -10.12 -14.55
CA TYR A 156 -2.09 -9.68 -15.07
C TYR A 156 -1.39 -10.82 -15.84
N PHE A 157 -1.27 -12.00 -15.24
CA PHE A 157 -0.56 -13.11 -15.87
C PHE A 157 -1.29 -13.64 -17.10
N ALA A 158 -2.63 -13.74 -17.07
CA ALA A 158 -3.42 -14.18 -18.23
C ALA A 158 -3.31 -13.25 -19.45
N ASN A 159 -2.94 -11.98 -19.26
CA ASN A 159 -2.83 -11.00 -20.34
C ASN A 159 -1.39 -10.79 -20.85
N ASN A 160 -0.37 -11.15 -20.06
CA ASN A 160 1.03 -10.83 -20.36
C ASN A 160 1.90 -12.08 -20.65
N PHE A 161 1.40 -13.29 -20.36
CA PHE A 161 2.09 -14.57 -20.54
C PHE A 161 1.14 -15.64 -21.07
#